data_AF-A0AAF3FBX6-F1
#
_entry.id   AF-A0AAF3FBX6-F1
#
_cell.length_a   1.000
_cell.length_b   1.000
_cell.length_c   1.000
_cell.angle_alpha   90.00
_cell.angle_beta   90.00
_cell.angle_gamma   90.00
#
_symmetry.space_group_name_H-M   'P 1'
#
loop_
_entity.id
_entity.type
_entity.pdbx_description
1 polymer ?
#
loop_
_entity_poly.entity_id
_entity_poly.type
_entity_poly.pdbx_seq_one_letter_code
_entity_poly.pdbx_strand_id
1 'polypeptide(L)'
;MIVANIIATFYYDYESESLINPLVLNEWSPAYLVDSLCQVQLNKEFQTTDWRVRPLPEEMMHYAREDTHYLLYCYDLLRERLFQSGNERTNNLLEDVYRDSKEI
;
A
#
# COMPACT_ATOMS: atom_id res chain seq x y z
N MET A 1 7.43 2.07 0.44
CA MET A 1 7.47 2.62 1.82
C MET A 1 6.31 3.56 2.10
N ILE A 2 6.13 4.65 1.36
CA ILE A 2 5.02 5.63 1.60
C ILE A 2 3.63 4.96 1.60
N VAL A 3 3.34 4.10 0.62
CA VAL A 3 2.02 3.48 0.48
C VAL A 3 1.72 2.42 1.56
N ALA A 4 2.74 1.73 2.06
CA ALA A 4 2.59 0.75 3.14
C ALA A 4 2.26 1.45 4.49
N ASN A 5 2.82 2.63 4.74
CA ASN A 5 2.52 3.42 5.93
C ASN A 5 1.13 4.06 5.87
N ILE A 6 0.71 4.55 4.69
CA ILE A 6 -0.65 5.06 4.48
C ILE A 6 -1.70 3.98 4.82
N ILE A 7 -1.44 2.70 4.49
CA ILE A 7 -2.33 1.57 4.84
C ILE A 7 -2.33 1.28 6.35
N ALA A 8 -1.15 1.27 6.98
CA ALA A 8 -1.01 0.96 8.40
C ALA A 8 -1.76 1.98 9.28
N THR A 9 -1.67 3.27 8.97
CA THR A 9 -2.37 4.31 9.75
C THR A 9 -3.88 4.32 9.51
N PHE A 10 -4.36 3.96 8.30
CA PHE A 10 -5.80 3.94 8.00
C PHE A 10 -6.59 2.94 8.87
N TYR A 11 -5.97 1.81 9.21
CA TYR A 11 -6.65 0.71 9.92
C TYR A 11 -6.34 0.65 11.43
N TYR A 12 -5.22 1.23 11.89
CA TYR A 12 -4.95 1.37 13.32
C TYR A 12 -6.02 2.19 14.05
N ASP A 13 -6.68 3.11 13.35
CA ASP A 13 -7.71 3.98 13.91
C ASP A 13 -9.13 3.40 13.80
N TYR A 14 -9.35 2.33 13.01
CA TYR A 14 -10.69 1.75 12.79
C TYR A 14 -11.02 0.54 13.68
N GLU A 15 -10.03 -0.15 14.24
CA GLU A 15 -10.24 -1.20 15.25
C GLU A 15 -9.34 -0.99 16.48
N SER A 16 -9.93 -0.39 17.53
CA SER A 16 -9.78 -0.76 18.93
C SER A 16 -8.67 -1.78 19.24
N GLU A 17 -7.48 -1.29 19.62
CA GLU A 17 -6.48 -1.78 20.60
C GLU A 17 -6.26 -3.29 20.90
N SER A 18 -6.83 -4.24 20.17
CA SER A 18 -6.68 -5.66 20.45
C SER A 18 -6.49 -6.44 19.16
N LEU A 19 -5.30 -7.05 19.05
CA LEU A 19 -4.91 -8.08 18.08
C LEU A 19 -4.21 -7.54 16.81
N ILE A 20 -2.92 -7.23 16.95
CA ILE A 20 -1.97 -7.34 15.83
C ILE A 20 -1.86 -8.83 15.48
N ASN A 21 -2.82 -9.33 14.69
CA ASN A 21 -2.85 -10.69 14.20
C ASN A 21 -1.90 -10.81 13.00
N PRO A 22 -1.02 -11.81 12.91
CA PRO A 22 -0.15 -12.02 11.75
C PRO A 22 -0.90 -12.28 10.44
N LEU A 23 -2.21 -12.55 10.50
CA LEU A 23 -3.11 -12.60 9.34
C LEU A 23 -3.36 -11.22 8.71
N VAL A 24 -3.35 -10.13 9.51
CA VAL A 24 -3.57 -8.76 9.05
C VAL A 24 -2.36 -8.24 8.25
N LEU A 25 -1.15 -8.74 8.54
CA LEU A 25 0.07 -8.40 7.78
C LEU A 25 0.02 -8.84 6.29
N ASN A 26 -0.72 -9.90 5.96
CA ASN A 26 -0.91 -10.32 4.56
C ASN A 26 -1.86 -9.39 3.78
N GLU A 27 -2.74 -8.67 4.49
CA GLU A 27 -3.64 -7.65 3.94
C GLU A 27 -2.91 -6.32 3.68
N TRP A 28 -1.63 -6.20 4.06
CA TRP A 28 -0.85 -4.96 3.89
C TRP A 28 0.15 -5.01 2.72
N SER A 29 0.05 -6.04 1.89
CA SER A 29 0.88 -6.15 0.69
C SER A 29 0.42 -5.17 -0.41
N PRO A 30 1.33 -4.62 -1.23
CA PRO A 30 0.97 -3.82 -2.39
C PRO A 30 -0.01 -4.54 -3.33
N ALA A 31 0.13 -5.86 -3.46
CA ALA A 31 -0.79 -6.69 -4.23
C ALA A 31 -2.22 -6.68 -3.67
N TYR A 32 -2.38 -6.77 -2.35
CA TYR A 32 -3.71 -6.66 -1.72
C TYR A 32 -4.30 -5.26 -1.89
N LEU A 33 -3.49 -4.21 -1.78
CA LEU A 33 -3.95 -2.85 -1.96
C LEU A 33 -4.48 -2.62 -3.39
N VAL A 34 -3.70 -3.04 -4.38
CA VAL A 34 -4.07 -2.87 -5.79
C VAL A 34 -5.29 -3.73 -6.12
N ASP A 35 -5.41 -4.94 -5.57
CA ASP A 35 -6.61 -5.77 -5.74
C ASP A 35 -7.84 -5.10 -5.11
N SER A 36 -7.75 -4.63 -3.87
CA SER A 36 -8.88 -4.02 -3.17
C SER A 36 -9.32 -2.67 -3.76
N LEU A 37 -8.38 -1.80 -4.15
CA LEU A 37 -8.66 -0.45 -4.64
C LEU A 37 -8.88 -0.39 -6.16
N CYS A 38 -8.14 -1.19 -6.92
CA CYS A 38 -8.14 -1.15 -8.38
C CYS A 38 -8.86 -2.35 -9.00
N GLN A 39 -9.20 -3.39 -8.23
CA GLN A 39 -9.73 -4.66 -8.73
C GLN A 39 -8.78 -5.32 -9.75
N VAL A 40 -7.46 -5.16 -9.51
CA VAL A 40 -6.38 -5.71 -10.33
C VAL A 40 -5.54 -6.68 -9.51
N GLN A 41 -5.43 -7.91 -10.00
CA GLN A 41 -4.56 -8.92 -9.40
C GLN A 41 -3.15 -8.80 -9.95
N LEU A 42 -2.22 -8.31 -9.11
CA LEU A 42 -0.80 -8.26 -9.48
C LEU A 42 -0.20 -9.66 -9.57
N ASN A 43 0.58 -9.90 -10.64
CA ASN A 43 1.40 -11.09 -10.73
C ASN A 43 2.44 -11.07 -9.60
N LYS A 44 2.67 -12.20 -8.92
CA LYS A 44 3.67 -12.36 -7.84
C LYS A 44 4.83 -13.29 -8.22
N GLU A 45 4.78 -13.86 -9.42
CA GLU A 45 5.70 -14.90 -9.90
C GLU A 45 7.16 -14.43 -9.92
N PHE A 46 7.40 -13.15 -10.23
CA PHE A 46 8.75 -12.60 -10.37
C PHE A 46 9.32 -11.97 -9.09
N GLN A 47 8.61 -12.08 -7.96
CA GLN A 47 9.04 -11.46 -6.69
C GLN A 47 10.41 -11.97 -6.21
N THR A 48 10.74 -13.24 -6.51
CA THR A 48 11.99 -13.90 -6.08
C THR A 48 12.89 -14.34 -7.24
N THR A 49 12.61 -13.87 -8.45
CA THR A 49 13.39 -14.21 -9.65
C THR A 49 14.74 -13.48 -9.69
N ASP A 50 15.72 -14.06 -10.39
CA ASP A 50 17.00 -13.39 -10.63
C ASP A 50 16.86 -12.21 -11.59
N TRP A 51 16.82 -10.99 -11.04
CA TRP A 51 16.72 -9.74 -11.78
C TRP A 51 18.00 -9.32 -12.53
N ARG A 52 19.09 -10.07 -12.38
CA ARG A 52 20.37 -9.79 -13.05
C ARG A 52 20.43 -10.29 -14.49
N VAL A 53 19.50 -11.16 -14.89
CA VAL A 53 19.45 -11.78 -16.23
C VAL A 53 19.26 -10.72 -17.33
N ARG A 54 19.98 -10.85 -18.46
CA ARG A 54 19.85 -9.96 -19.63
C ARG A 54 19.94 -10.73 -20.96
N PRO A 55 19.20 -10.31 -22.02
CA PRO A 55 18.18 -9.25 -22.02
C PRO A 55 17.01 -9.61 -21.08
N LEU A 56 16.37 -8.59 -20.50
CA LEU A 56 15.30 -8.81 -19.53
C LEU A 56 14.05 -9.33 -20.28
N PRO A 57 13.46 -10.47 -19.89
CA PRO A 57 12.23 -10.98 -20.49
C PRO A 57 11.09 -9.96 -20.41
N GLU A 58 10.19 -9.99 -21.39
CA GLU A 58 9.06 -9.05 -21.48
C GLU A 58 8.13 -9.19 -20.28
N GLU A 59 7.96 -10.40 -19.77
CA GLU A 59 7.14 -10.72 -18.60
C GLU A 59 7.70 -10.09 -17.32
N MET A 60 9.03 -10.08 -17.15
CA MET A 60 9.69 -9.41 -16.03
C MET A 60 9.60 -7.88 -16.16
N MET A 61 9.64 -7.36 -17.40
CA MET A 61 9.40 -5.93 -17.64
C MET A 61 7.96 -5.53 -17.31
N HIS A 62 6.98 -6.37 -17.65
CA HIS A 62 5.59 -6.16 -17.32
C HIS A 62 5.37 -6.13 -15.81
N TYR A 63 5.88 -7.15 -15.11
CA TYR A 63 5.85 -7.22 -13.65
C TYR A 63 6.46 -5.96 -13.01
N ALA A 64 7.66 -5.56 -13.45
CA ALA A 64 8.33 -4.39 -12.89
C ALA A 64 7.56 -3.09 -13.14
N ARG A 65 6.82 -2.98 -14.25
CA ARG A 65 5.92 -1.86 -14.51
C ARG A 65 4.74 -1.87 -13.55
N GLU A 66 4.07 -3.01 -13.41
CA GLU A 66 2.88 -3.16 -12.58
C GLU A 66 3.13 -2.82 -11.10
N ASP A 67 4.32 -3.12 -10.58
CA ASP A 67 4.75 -2.77 -9.21
C ASP A 67 4.63 -1.27 -8.87
N THR A 68 4.70 -0.41 -9.89
CA THR A 68 4.60 1.06 -9.71
C THR A 68 3.38 1.68 -10.37
N HIS A 69 2.80 1.01 -11.37
CA HIS A 69 1.79 1.57 -12.25
C HIS A 69 0.55 2.06 -11.50
N TYR A 70 0.13 1.31 -10.47
CA TYR A 70 -1.08 1.59 -9.71
C TYR A 70 -0.86 2.43 -8.45
N LEU A 71 0.39 2.68 -8.06
CA LEU A 71 0.70 3.29 -6.76
C LEU A 71 0.17 4.71 -6.61
N LEU A 72 0.23 5.52 -7.67
CA LEU A 72 -0.27 6.90 -7.64
C LEU A 72 -1.80 6.95 -7.51
N TYR A 73 -2.49 6.07 -8.22
CA TYR A 73 -3.94 5.96 -8.12
C TYR A 73 -4.38 5.48 -6.73
N CYS A 74 -3.67 4.48 -6.18
CA CYS A 74 -3.88 4.04 -4.80
C CYS A 74 -3.64 5.18 -3.80
N TYR A 75 -2.60 5.99 -4.00
CA TYR A 75 -2.31 7.15 -3.18
C TYR A 75 -3.45 8.18 -3.20
N ASP A 76 -3.98 8.52 -4.38
CA ASP A 76 -5.08 9.49 -4.48
C ASP A 76 -6.34 9.00 -3.75
N LEU A 77 -6.71 7.73 -3.94
CA LEU A 77 -7.85 7.12 -3.25
C LEU A 77 -7.65 7.09 -1.73
N LEU A 78 -6.47 6.69 -1.26
CA LEU A 78 -6.18 6.65 0.16
C LEU A 78 -6.15 8.06 0.77
N ARG A 79 -5.59 9.04 0.07
CA ARG A 79 -5.60 10.45 0.50
C ARG A 79 -7.03 10.96 0.66
N GLU A 80 -7.89 10.70 -0.30
CA GLU A 80 -9.30 11.12 -0.23
C GLU A 80 -10.03 10.43 0.92
N ARG A 81 -9.83 9.12 1.10
CA ARG A 81 -10.41 8.40 2.23
C ARG A 81 -9.91 8.96 3.57
N LEU A 82 -8.62 9.28 3.70
CA LEU A 82 -8.05 9.82 4.95
C LEU A 82 -8.63 11.19 5.27
N PHE A 83 -8.80 12.00 4.23
CA PHE A 83 -9.42 13.31 4.35
C PHE A 83 -10.89 13.22 4.80
N GLN A 84 -11.62 12.21 4.33
CA GLN A 84 -13.03 11.98 4.72
C GLN A 84 -13.18 11.36 6.11
N SER A 85 -12.21 10.54 6.55
CA SER A 85 -12.23 9.87 7.85
C SER A 85 -11.76 10.76 9.01
N GLY A 86 -11.07 11.88 8.73
CA GLY A 86 -10.72 12.88 9.73
C GLY A 86 -11.96 13.62 10.24
N ASN A 87 -12.28 13.49 11.52
CA ASN A 87 -13.37 14.22 12.18
C ASN A 87 -12.80 15.41 12.97
N GLU A 88 -13.63 16.38 13.37
CA GLU A 88 -13.23 17.54 14.23
C GLU A 88 -12.54 17.14 15.57
N ARG A 89 -12.64 15.85 15.97
CA ARG A 89 -12.02 15.28 17.18
C ARG A 89 -10.66 14.63 16.94
N THR A 90 -10.39 14.14 15.74
CA THR A 90 -9.10 13.54 15.37
C THR A 90 -8.28 14.60 14.64
N ASN A 91 -7.01 14.74 15.02
CA ASN A 91 -6.07 15.55 14.23
C ASN A 91 -6.10 15.10 12.77
N ASN A 92 -5.60 15.95 11.86
CA ASN A 92 -5.56 15.64 10.44
C ASN A 92 -4.77 14.33 10.19
N LEU A 93 -5.50 13.21 10.01
CA LEU A 93 -4.92 11.87 9.85
C LEU A 93 -3.92 11.81 8.70
N LEU A 94 -4.14 12.64 7.67
CA LEU A 94 -3.20 12.77 6.56
C LEU A 94 -1.84 13.36 7.00
N GLU A 95 -1.84 14.34 7.90
CA GLU A 95 -0.62 14.92 8.48
C GLU A 95 0.11 13.92 9.36
N ASP A 96 -0.62 13.12 10.14
CA ASP A 96 -0.03 12.07 10.97
C ASP A 96 0.65 11.01 10.09
N VAL A 97 -0.02 10.53 9.03
CA VAL A 97 0.56 9.63 8.03
C VAL A 97 1.82 10.21 7.38
N TYR A 98 1.81 11.50 7.03
CA TYR A 98 2.99 12.15 6.46
C TYR A 98 4.12 12.33 7.45
N ARG A 99 3.82 12.56 8.73
CA ARG A 99 4.83 12.64 9.78
C ARG A 99 5.48 11.28 9.97
N ASP A 100 4.69 10.23 10.16
CA ASP A 100 5.18 8.87 10.41
C ASP A 100 6.01 8.36 9.22
N SER A 101 5.59 8.68 7.99
CA SER A 101 6.35 8.33 6.78
C SER A 101 7.69 9.06 6.64
N LYS A 102 7.91 10.18 7.36
CA LYS A 102 9.19 10.90 7.36
C LYS A 102 10.16 10.38 8.42
N GLU A 103 9.66 9.67 9.43
CA GLU A 103 10.46 9.13 10.54
C GLU A 103 11.09 7.76 10.23
N ILE A 104 10.73 7.14 9.08
CA ILE A 104 11.23 5.86 8.58
C ILE A 104 12.26 6.10 7.45
#